data_AF-F1LCK2-F1
#
_entry.id   AF-F1LCK2-F1
#
_cell.length_a   1.000
_cell.length_b   1.000
_cell.length_c   1.000
_cell.angle_alpha   90.00
_cell.angle_beta   90.00
_cell.angle_gamma   90.00
#
_symmetry.space_group_name_H-M   'P 1'
#
loop_
_entity.id
_entity.type
_entity.pdbx_description
1 polymer ?
#
loop_
_entity_poly.entity_id
_entity_poly.type
_entity_poly.pdbx_seq_one_letter_code
_entity_poly.pdbx_strand_id
1 'polypeptide(L)'
;MSCMIRATRNAIRSKQCVRQIATSAVVCGGHDDIMEKWPPEKFDKHFIDYFNRPEIDGWEVRKALSELHDYDVIPDPKVVEAALRACRRVNDFALCVRFLEAIKIKCGSKKNREVVYGYIIEQIKPLLEELGISTPEELGYDQPELFIPQPEYWWERKWYKEYGFDKKPGFEY
;
A
#
# COMPACT_ATOMS: atom_id res chain seq x y z
N MET A 1 29.88 48.32 64.25
CA MET A 1 29.02 48.49 63.05
C MET A 1 29.66 47.75 61.89
N SER A 2 28.97 46.72 61.38
CA SER A 2 29.13 46.00 60.08
C SER A 2 28.68 44.54 60.32
N CYS A 3 27.42 44.21 60.01
CA CYS A 3 26.94 43.65 58.72
C CYS A 3 27.14 42.10 58.70
N MET A 4 26.10 41.30 59.01
CA MET A 4 25.20 40.61 58.06
C MET A 4 25.95 39.55 57.22
N ILE A 5 25.63 38.24 57.14
CA ILE A 5 24.38 37.55 56.83
C ILE A 5 24.52 36.05 57.18
N ARG A 6 23.54 35.45 57.87
CA ARG A 6 23.32 33.99 57.85
C ARG A 6 22.51 33.67 56.59
N ALA A 7 23.12 32.98 55.64
CA ALA A 7 22.40 32.47 54.47
C ALA A 7 21.57 31.24 54.87
N THR A 8 20.26 31.41 55.06
CA THR A 8 19.31 30.30 55.11
C THR A 8 19.02 29.84 53.69
N ARG A 9 19.50 28.64 53.32
CA ARG A 9 19.11 27.99 52.06
C ARG A 9 17.69 27.46 52.20
N ASN A 10 16.69 28.25 51.79
CA ASN A 10 15.34 27.74 51.53
C ASN A 10 15.36 26.92 50.23
N ALA A 11 15.38 25.60 50.34
CA ALA A 11 15.15 24.71 49.20
C ALA A 11 13.66 24.72 48.86
N ILE A 12 13.27 25.53 47.87
CA ILE A 12 11.94 25.45 47.26
C ILE A 12 11.93 24.18 46.42
N ARG A 13 11.44 23.07 47.01
CA ARG A 13 11.18 21.83 46.28
C ARG A 13 9.94 22.07 45.42
N SER A 14 10.16 22.51 44.19
CA SER A 14 9.13 22.54 43.14
C SER A 14 8.47 21.16 43.08
N LYS A 15 7.21 21.06 43.50
CA LYS A 15 6.40 19.87 43.25
C LYS A 15 6.08 19.89 41.76
N GLN A 16 6.87 19.16 40.98
CA GLN A 16 6.54 18.90 39.59
C GLN A 16 5.19 18.17 39.55
N CYS A 17 4.13 18.92 39.24
CA CYS A 17 2.83 18.34 38.93
C CYS A 17 2.95 17.68 37.55
N VAL A 18 3.42 16.42 37.54
CA VAL A 18 3.37 15.59 36.35
C VAL A 18 1.90 15.20 36.18
N ARG A 19 1.18 15.89 35.28
CA ARG A 19 -0.13 15.42 34.84
C ARG A 19 0.08 14.11 34.09
N GLN A 20 -0.38 13.00 34.68
CA GLN A 20 -0.48 11.72 33.98
C GLN A 20 -1.45 11.93 32.81
N ILE A 21 -0.94 11.86 31.58
CA ILE A 21 -1.78 11.79 30.39
C ILE A 21 -2.39 10.39 30.39
N ALA A 22 -3.55 10.21 31.01
CA ALA A 22 -4.31 8.98 30.93
C ALA A 22 -5.10 8.96 29.62
N THR A 23 -4.52 8.45 28.53
CA THR A 23 -5.29 8.09 27.33
C THR A 23 -5.89 6.71 27.54
N SER A 24 -6.94 6.62 28.35
CA SER A 24 -7.86 5.47 28.30
C SER A 24 -8.92 5.74 27.23
N ALA A 25 -8.49 5.93 25.98
CA ALA A 25 -9.42 5.82 24.86
C ALA A 25 -9.69 4.33 24.67
N VAL A 26 -10.96 3.92 24.73
CA VAL A 26 -11.36 2.60 24.25
C VAL A 26 -10.96 2.56 22.79
N VAL A 27 -9.98 1.72 22.46
CA VAL A 27 -9.64 1.45 21.06
C VAL A 27 -10.86 0.71 20.52
N CYS A 28 -11.67 1.39 19.72
CA CYS A 28 -12.76 0.76 18.97
C CYS A 28 -12.12 -0.15 17.91
N GLY A 29 -11.60 -1.30 18.34
CA GLY A 29 -10.97 -2.32 17.49
C GLY A 29 -12.00 -3.33 16.99
N GLY A 30 -13.20 -2.88 16.63
CA GLY A 30 -14.12 -3.73 15.86
C GLY A 30 -13.54 -3.92 14.47
N HIS A 31 -13.55 -5.15 13.96
CA HIS A 31 -13.29 -5.39 12.54
C HIS A 31 -14.51 -4.82 11.78
N ASP A 32 -14.29 -3.80 10.95
CA ASP A 32 -15.35 -3.18 10.16
C ASP A 32 -15.54 -3.95 8.85
N ASP A 33 -16.16 -5.14 8.91
CA ASP A 33 -16.38 -6.05 7.76
C ASP A 33 -17.51 -5.55 6.83
N ILE A 34 -17.81 -4.25 6.86
CA ILE A 34 -19.00 -3.69 6.23
C ILE A 34 -18.93 -3.87 4.71
N MET A 35 -17.76 -3.57 4.11
CA MET A 35 -17.57 -3.63 2.67
C MET A 35 -17.41 -5.07 2.15
N GLU A 36 -16.87 -5.98 2.97
CA GLU A 36 -16.77 -7.41 2.62
C GLU A 36 -18.15 -8.04 2.39
N LYS A 37 -19.18 -7.52 3.07
CA LYS A 37 -20.57 -7.97 2.96
C LYS A 37 -21.34 -7.30 1.81
N TRP A 38 -20.71 -6.39 1.05
CA TRP A 38 -21.40 -5.69 -0.04
C TRP A 38 -21.54 -6.58 -1.28
N PRO A 39 -22.59 -6.37 -2.09
CA PRO A 39 -22.63 -6.95 -3.42
C PRO A 39 -21.48 -6.38 -4.28
N PRO A 40 -20.89 -7.19 -5.20
CA PRO A 40 -19.73 -6.79 -5.99
C PRO A 40 -19.90 -5.46 -6.72
N GLU A 41 -21.07 -5.24 -7.34
CA GLU A 41 -21.37 -4.01 -8.07
C GLU A 41 -21.30 -2.75 -7.19
N LYS A 42 -21.69 -2.87 -5.91
CA LYS A 42 -21.63 -1.77 -4.95
C LYS A 42 -20.19 -1.53 -4.49
N PHE A 43 -19.42 -2.60 -4.32
CA PHE A 43 -18.01 -2.53 -3.98
C PHE A 43 -17.22 -1.82 -5.09
N ASP A 44 -17.36 -2.25 -6.34
CA ASP A 44 -16.67 -1.65 -7.48
C ASP A 44 -17.07 -0.19 -7.67
N LYS A 45 -18.38 0.10 -7.60
CA LYS A 45 -18.90 1.46 -7.71
C LYS A 45 -18.32 2.38 -6.63
N HIS A 46 -18.16 1.91 -5.40
CA HIS A 46 -17.58 2.71 -4.33
C HIS A 46 -16.16 3.19 -4.68
N PHE A 47 -15.28 2.30 -5.14
CA PHE A 47 -13.93 2.68 -5.52
C PHE A 47 -13.91 3.55 -6.77
N ILE A 48 -14.75 3.26 -7.77
CA ILE A 48 -14.87 4.10 -8.97
C ILE A 48 -15.30 5.53 -8.60
N ASP A 49 -16.35 5.67 -7.79
CA ASP A 49 -16.85 6.97 -7.35
C ASP A 49 -15.79 7.71 -6.51
N TYR A 50 -15.08 7.00 -5.63
CA TYR A 50 -14.00 7.56 -4.82
C TYR A 50 -12.85 8.08 -5.69
N PHE A 51 -12.35 7.26 -6.62
CA PHE A 51 -11.27 7.62 -7.54
C PHE A 51 -11.71 8.61 -8.61
N ASN A 52 -13.00 8.85 -8.85
CA ASN A 52 -13.45 9.86 -9.81
C ASN A 52 -13.61 11.25 -9.22
N ARG A 53 -13.43 11.42 -7.90
CA ARG A 53 -13.43 12.74 -7.27
C ARG A 53 -12.38 13.65 -7.90
N PRO A 54 -12.76 14.81 -8.47
CA PRO A 54 -11.82 15.69 -9.17
C PRO A 54 -10.79 16.30 -8.22
N GLU A 55 -11.15 16.53 -6.96
CA GLU A 55 -10.31 17.13 -5.92
C GLU A 55 -9.46 16.12 -5.13
N ILE A 56 -9.44 14.84 -5.52
CA ILE A 56 -8.70 13.80 -4.79
C ILE A 56 -7.22 14.16 -4.65
N ASP A 57 -6.68 14.02 -3.45
CA ASP A 57 -5.26 14.26 -3.20
C ASP A 57 -4.41 12.99 -3.31
N GLY A 58 -3.08 13.15 -3.35
CA GLY A 58 -2.17 12.01 -3.49
C GLY A 58 -2.17 11.07 -2.28
N TRP A 59 -2.54 11.55 -1.08
CA TRP A 59 -2.66 10.70 0.10
C TRP A 59 -3.91 9.83 0.02
N GLU A 60 -5.05 10.40 -0.36
CA GLU A 60 -6.33 9.72 -0.58
C GLU A 60 -6.20 8.62 -1.63
N VAL A 61 -5.51 8.88 -2.75
CA VAL A 61 -5.23 7.85 -3.78
C VAL A 61 -4.49 6.67 -3.16
N ARG A 62 -3.38 6.90 -2.44
CA ARG A 62 -2.61 5.81 -1.82
C ARG A 62 -3.41 5.07 -0.74
N LYS A 63 -4.23 5.79 0.03
CA LYS A 63 -5.11 5.22 1.05
C LYS A 63 -6.13 4.27 0.43
N ALA A 64 -6.82 4.71 -0.63
CA ALA A 64 -7.79 3.88 -1.34
C ALA A 64 -7.15 2.70 -2.07
N LEU A 65 -5.97 2.86 -2.68
CA LEU A 65 -5.24 1.74 -3.29
C LEU A 65 -4.83 0.71 -2.24
N SER A 66 -4.33 1.15 -1.08
CA SER A 66 -3.97 0.25 0.03
C SER A 66 -5.18 -0.52 0.54
N GLU A 67 -6.31 0.17 0.74
CA GLU A 67 -7.58 -0.42 1.19
C GLU A 67 -8.14 -1.39 0.14
N LEU A 68 -8.09 -1.06 -1.15
CA LEU A 68 -8.47 -1.96 -2.24
C LEU A 68 -7.61 -3.23 -2.27
N HIS A 69 -6.32 -3.13 -1.92
CA HIS A 69 -5.42 -4.28 -1.86
C HIS A 69 -5.65 -5.18 -0.63
N ASP A 70 -6.28 -4.67 0.42
CA ASP A 70 -6.54 -5.42 1.67
C ASP A 70 -7.67 -6.46 1.51
N TYR A 71 -8.63 -6.21 0.60
CA TYR A 71 -9.70 -7.17 0.30
C TYR A 71 -9.23 -8.35 -0.56
N ASP A 72 -9.78 -9.55 -0.35
CA ASP A 72 -9.50 -10.75 -1.16
C ASP A 72 -10.22 -10.71 -2.51
N VAL A 73 -9.87 -9.74 -3.35
CA VAL A 73 -10.49 -9.51 -4.66
C VAL A 73 -9.47 -8.91 -5.64
N ILE A 74 -9.50 -9.36 -6.89
CA ILE A 74 -8.74 -8.70 -7.97
C ILE A 74 -9.63 -7.58 -8.53
N PRO A 75 -9.17 -6.32 -8.56
CA PRO A 75 -10.01 -5.21 -9.00
C PRO A 75 -10.42 -5.33 -10.47
N ASP A 76 -11.69 -5.04 -10.76
CA ASP A 76 -12.23 -5.02 -12.13
C ASP A 76 -11.50 -3.96 -12.99
N PRO A 77 -11.31 -4.18 -14.31
CA PRO A 77 -10.68 -3.21 -15.19
C PRO A 77 -11.23 -1.79 -15.07
N LYS A 78 -12.54 -1.61 -14.83
CA LYS A 78 -13.13 -0.26 -14.67
C LYS A 78 -12.66 0.44 -13.39
N VAL A 79 -12.44 -0.31 -12.31
CA VAL A 79 -11.86 0.21 -11.07
C VAL A 79 -10.40 0.62 -11.33
N VAL A 80 -9.66 -0.20 -12.08
CA VAL A 80 -8.28 0.07 -12.48
C VAL A 80 -8.19 1.35 -13.33
N GLU A 81 -9.09 1.53 -14.30
CA GLU A 81 -9.14 2.74 -15.12
C GLU A 81 -9.36 4.01 -14.28
N ALA A 82 -10.31 3.96 -13.34
CA ALA A 82 -10.59 5.10 -12.45
C ALA A 82 -9.37 5.43 -11.58
N ALA A 83 -8.70 4.42 -11.03
CA ALA A 83 -7.48 4.58 -10.24
C ALA A 83 -6.33 5.19 -11.06
N LEU A 84 -6.07 4.71 -12.28
CA LEU A 84 -5.02 5.25 -13.15
C LEU A 84 -5.30 6.71 -13.55
N ARG A 85 -6.56 7.04 -13.85
CA ARG A 85 -6.95 8.45 -14.08
C ARG A 85 -6.76 9.30 -12.83
N ALA A 86 -6.99 8.76 -11.63
CA ALA A 86 -6.71 9.46 -10.37
C ALA A 86 -5.21 9.73 -10.19
N CYS A 87 -4.36 8.72 -10.43
CA CYS A 87 -2.91 8.87 -10.41
C CYS A 87 -2.42 9.95 -11.40
N ARG A 88 -3.03 10.03 -12.59
CA ARG A 88 -2.73 11.07 -13.58
C ARG A 88 -3.07 12.48 -13.08
N ARG A 89 -4.20 12.65 -12.37
CA ARG A 89 -4.61 13.95 -11.80
C ARG A 89 -3.63 14.43 -10.71
N VAL A 90 -3.10 13.51 -9.91
CA VAL A 90 -2.07 13.82 -8.89
C VAL A 90 -0.64 13.82 -9.45
N ASN A 91 -0.48 13.59 -10.77
CA ASN A 91 0.80 13.53 -11.48
C ASN A 91 1.81 12.49 -10.93
N ASP A 92 1.33 11.34 -10.49
CA ASP A 92 2.17 10.27 -9.94
C ASP A 92 2.26 9.07 -10.91
N PHE A 93 3.27 9.10 -11.78
CA PHE A 93 3.52 8.03 -12.75
C PHE A 93 4.01 6.73 -12.08
N ALA A 94 4.88 6.85 -11.08
CA ALA A 94 5.45 5.70 -10.40
C ALA A 94 4.36 4.90 -9.67
N LEU A 95 3.35 5.59 -9.12
CA LEU A 95 2.20 4.95 -8.49
C LEU A 95 1.35 4.16 -9.49
N CYS A 96 1.19 4.62 -10.74
CA CYS A 96 0.52 3.84 -11.79
C CYS A 96 1.22 2.50 -12.02
N VAL A 97 2.53 2.53 -12.26
CA VAL A 97 3.33 1.32 -12.53
C VAL A 97 3.30 0.38 -11.32
N ARG A 98 3.46 0.92 -10.11
CA ARG A 98 3.38 0.16 -8.87
C ARG A 98 2.00 -0.49 -8.68
N PHE A 99 0.93 0.19 -9.07
CA PHE A 99 -0.41 -0.38 -8.97
C PHE A 99 -0.62 -1.55 -9.95
N LEU A 100 -0.14 -1.44 -11.19
CA LEU A 100 -0.16 -2.56 -12.15
C LEU A 100 0.64 -3.77 -11.64
N GLU A 101 1.82 -3.53 -11.08
CA GLU A 101 2.64 -4.56 -10.42
C GLU A 101 1.87 -5.23 -9.27
N ALA A 102 1.21 -4.44 -8.41
CA ALA A 102 0.43 -4.94 -7.28
C ALA A 102 -0.76 -5.80 -7.73
N ILE A 103 -1.46 -5.44 -8.81
CA ILE A 103 -2.53 -6.26 -9.40
C ILE A 103 -1.96 -7.61 -9.87
N LYS A 104 -0.81 -7.60 -10.57
CA LYS A 104 -0.14 -8.83 -11.01
C LYS A 104 0.20 -9.74 -9.83
N ILE A 105 0.76 -9.19 -8.74
CA ILE A 105 1.06 -9.96 -7.53
C ILE A 105 -0.23 -10.52 -6.90
N LYS A 106 -1.29 -9.71 -6.84
CA LYS A 106 -2.59 -10.09 -6.26
C LYS A 106 -3.27 -11.24 -7.02
N CYS A 107 -2.95 -11.45 -8.30
CA CYS A 107 -3.44 -12.61 -9.05
C CYS A 107 -2.91 -13.96 -8.52
N GLY A 108 -1.91 -13.96 -7.64
CA GLY A 108 -1.43 -15.16 -6.97
C GLY A 108 -0.56 -16.03 -7.89
N SER A 109 -1.09 -17.18 -8.33
CA SER A 109 -0.32 -18.16 -9.12
C SER A 109 0.12 -17.66 -10.50
N LYS A 110 1.21 -18.21 -11.05
CA LYS A 110 1.72 -17.86 -12.40
C LYS A 110 0.64 -17.94 -13.47
N LYS A 111 -0.15 -19.02 -13.47
CA LYS A 111 -1.26 -19.21 -14.42
C LYS A 111 -2.29 -18.08 -14.31
N ASN A 112 -2.65 -17.66 -13.10
CA ASN A 112 -3.60 -16.57 -12.90
C ASN A 112 -3.01 -15.21 -13.31
N ARG A 113 -1.70 -14.99 -13.14
CA ARG A 113 -1.03 -13.78 -13.67
C ARG A 113 -1.11 -13.72 -15.18
N GLU A 114 -0.89 -14.83 -15.86
CA GLU A 114 -0.96 -14.88 -17.33
C GLU A 114 -2.40 -14.64 -17.82
N VAL A 115 -3.39 -15.26 -17.18
CA VAL A 115 -4.79 -15.19 -17.63
C VAL A 115 -5.50 -13.91 -17.16
N VAL A 116 -5.51 -13.65 -15.85
CA VAL A 116 -6.32 -12.58 -15.25
C VAL A 116 -5.66 -11.21 -15.43
N TYR A 117 -4.37 -11.09 -15.10
CA TYR A 117 -3.66 -9.83 -15.33
C TYR A 117 -3.51 -9.54 -16.83
N GLY A 118 -3.27 -10.56 -17.67
CA GLY A 118 -3.33 -10.42 -19.12
C GLY A 118 -4.66 -9.85 -19.61
N TYR A 119 -5.79 -10.40 -19.14
CA TYR A 119 -7.13 -9.86 -19.43
C TYR A 119 -7.28 -8.39 -19.00
N ILE A 120 -6.84 -8.03 -17.79
CA ILE A 120 -6.93 -6.64 -17.31
C ILE A 120 -6.12 -5.71 -18.21
N ILE A 121 -4.88 -6.07 -18.54
CA ILE A 121 -4.01 -5.28 -19.43
C ILE A 121 -4.63 -5.11 -20.81
N GLU A 122 -5.23 -6.16 -21.38
CA GLU A 122 -5.95 -6.06 -22.66
C GLU A 122 -7.12 -5.07 -22.62
N GLN A 123 -7.90 -5.08 -21.53
CA GLN A 123 -9.04 -4.17 -21.39
C GLN A 123 -8.59 -2.70 -21.22
N ILE A 124 -7.56 -2.45 -20.40
CA ILE A 124 -7.10 -1.09 -20.11
C ILE A 124 -6.08 -0.56 -21.12
N LYS A 125 -5.65 -1.36 -22.10
CA LYS A 125 -4.66 -0.97 -23.11
C LYS A 125 -4.95 0.39 -23.79
N PRO A 126 -6.19 0.70 -24.22
CA PRO A 126 -6.49 2.02 -24.79
C PRO A 126 -6.21 3.17 -23.82
N LEU A 127 -6.44 2.95 -22.52
CA LEU A 127 -6.16 3.95 -21.48
C LEU A 127 -4.66 4.11 -21.24
N LEU A 128 -3.89 3.01 -21.24
CA LEU A 128 -2.43 3.06 -21.09
C LEU A 128 -1.80 3.88 -22.22
N GLU A 129 -2.27 3.68 -23.45
CA GLU A 129 -1.86 4.46 -24.63
C GLU A 129 -2.30 5.93 -24.52
N GLU A 130 -3.54 6.21 -24.08
CA GLU A 130 -4.04 7.58 -23.85
C GLU A 130 -3.20 8.35 -22.82
N LEU A 131 -2.89 7.72 -21.70
CA LEU A 131 -2.19 8.35 -20.57
C LEU A 131 -0.66 8.29 -20.69
N GLY A 132 -0.13 7.52 -21.63
CA GLY A 132 1.30 7.27 -21.79
C GLY A 132 1.91 6.49 -20.63
N ILE A 133 1.20 5.50 -20.10
CA ILE A 133 1.65 4.67 -18.97
C ILE A 133 2.25 3.38 -19.51
N SER A 134 3.53 3.17 -19.26
CA SER A 134 4.20 1.90 -19.58
C SER A 134 3.86 0.82 -18.54
N THR A 135 3.74 -0.41 -18.99
CA THR A 135 3.56 -1.57 -18.09
C THR A 135 4.87 -1.90 -17.36
N PRO A 136 4.82 -2.58 -16.19
CA PRO A 136 6.03 -3.10 -15.53
C PRO A 136 6.91 -3.94 -16.47
N GLU A 137 6.30 -4.72 -17.35
CA GLU A 137 6.99 -5.55 -18.36
C GLU A 137 7.76 -4.71 -19.39
N GLU A 138 7.16 -3.63 -19.90
CA GLU A 138 7.81 -2.73 -20.86
C GLU A 138 9.00 -1.97 -20.24
N LEU A 139 8.95 -1.73 -18.94
CA LEU A 139 10.02 -1.06 -18.19
C LEU A 139 11.11 -2.03 -17.70
N GLY A 140 10.91 -3.35 -17.84
CA GLY A 140 11.83 -4.38 -17.33
C GLY A 140 11.74 -4.60 -15.81
N TYR A 141 10.67 -4.13 -15.16
CA TYR A 141 10.42 -4.32 -13.73
C TYR A 141 9.60 -5.58 -13.42
N ASP A 142 9.34 -6.44 -14.40
CA ASP A 142 8.64 -7.72 -14.20
C ASP A 142 9.53 -8.78 -13.53
N GLN A 143 10.86 -8.59 -13.57
CA GLN A 143 11.83 -9.51 -13.00
C GLN A 143 12.65 -8.87 -11.89
N PRO A 144 13.03 -9.65 -10.86
CA PRO A 144 13.88 -9.18 -9.80
C PRO A 144 15.33 -8.93 -10.27
N GLU A 145 15.76 -7.67 -10.28
CA GLU A 145 17.15 -7.30 -10.64
C GLU A 145 18.14 -7.46 -9.47
N LEU A 146 17.78 -6.94 -8.29
CA LEU A 146 18.65 -6.85 -7.10
C LEU A 146 18.18 -7.73 -5.94
N PHE A 147 17.33 -8.71 -6.22
CA PHE A 147 16.76 -9.55 -5.18
C PHE A 147 17.82 -10.43 -4.51
N ILE A 148 17.96 -10.25 -3.21
CA ILE A 148 18.74 -11.13 -2.34
C ILE A 148 17.74 -12.06 -1.66
N PRO A 149 17.67 -13.35 -2.06
CA PRO A 149 16.75 -14.28 -1.44
C PRO A 149 17.05 -14.38 0.06
N GLN A 150 16.00 -14.46 0.87
CA GLN A 150 16.11 -14.62 2.31
C GLN A 150 15.50 -15.95 2.73
N PRO A 151 16.16 -16.70 3.65
CA PRO A 151 15.75 -18.06 3.96
C PRO A 151 14.42 -18.17 4.72
N GLU A 152 13.92 -17.11 5.36
CA GLU A 152 13.06 -17.36 6.52
C GLU A 152 11.70 -16.63 6.58
N TYR A 153 11.48 -15.38 6.10
CA TYR A 153 10.31 -14.64 6.67
C TYR A 153 9.32 -13.85 5.80
N TRP A 154 9.45 -13.73 4.46
CA TRP A 154 8.47 -12.91 3.72
C TRP A 154 8.06 -13.41 2.33
N TRP A 155 8.84 -14.30 1.70
CA TRP A 155 8.57 -14.76 0.34
C TRP A 155 8.33 -16.27 0.35
N GLU A 156 7.25 -16.72 -0.28
CA GLU A 156 7.02 -18.16 -0.38
C GLU A 156 8.13 -18.78 -1.24
N ARG A 157 8.75 -19.87 -0.76
CA ARG A 157 9.87 -20.52 -1.44
C ARG A 157 9.57 -20.90 -2.90
N LYS A 158 8.29 -21.15 -3.22
CA LYS A 158 7.81 -21.41 -4.59
C LYS A 158 8.21 -20.34 -5.61
N TRP A 159 8.33 -19.08 -5.18
CA TRP A 159 8.71 -17.97 -6.06
C TRP A 159 10.20 -18.02 -6.42
N TYR A 160 11.07 -18.58 -5.58
CA TYR A 160 12.50 -18.72 -5.90
C TYR A 160 12.69 -19.66 -7.07
N LYS A 161 11.94 -20.77 -7.10
CA LYS A 161 11.90 -21.69 -8.23
C LYS A 161 11.32 -21.05 -9.50
N GLU A 162 10.29 -20.21 -9.36
CA GLU A 162 9.69 -19.51 -10.50
C GLU A 162 10.70 -18.58 -11.21
N TYR A 163 11.56 -17.91 -10.45
CA TYR A 163 12.59 -17.00 -10.96
C TYR A 163 13.99 -17.61 -11.07
N GLY A 164 14.15 -18.93 -10.85
CA GLY A 164 15.43 -19.63 -11.00
C GLY A 164 16.47 -19.33 -9.91
N PHE A 165 16.06 -18.78 -8.77
CA PHE A 165 16.93 -18.55 -7.61
C PHE A 165 17.22 -19.82 -6.80
N ASP A 166 16.47 -20.89 -7.03
CA ASP A 166 16.70 -22.23 -6.46
C ASP A 166 18.11 -22.77 -6.77
N LYS A 167 18.73 -22.30 -7.86
CA LYS A 167 20.08 -22.69 -8.29
C LYS A 167 21.20 -21.96 -7.55
N LYS A 168 20.89 -20.95 -6.72
CA LYS A 168 21.91 -20.21 -5.97
C LYS A 168 22.27 -20.98 -4.68
N PRO A 169 23.57 -21.06 -4.31
CA PRO A 169 24.00 -21.71 -3.08
C PRO A 169 23.27 -21.14 -1.86
N GLY A 170 22.67 -22.02 -1.05
CA GLY A 170 21.87 -21.64 0.13
C GLY A 170 20.39 -21.36 -0.13
N PHE A 171 19.92 -21.52 -1.38
CA PHE A 171 18.52 -21.33 -1.78
C PHE A 171 17.94 -22.52 -2.55
N GLU A 172 18.63 -23.65 -2.51
CA GLU A 172 18.27 -24.96 -3.09
C GLU A 172 17.03 -25.56 -2.39
N TYR A 173 15.84 -25.02 -2.67
CA TYR A 173 14.57 -25.48 -2.09
C TYR A 173 13.50 -25.71 -3.15
#